data_AF-A0A7W0UNZ3-F1
#
_entry.id   AF-A0A7W0UNZ3-F1
#
_cell.length_a   1.000
_cell.length_b   1.000
_cell.length_c   1.000
_cell.angle_alpha   90.00
_cell.angle_beta   90.00
_cell.angle_gamma   90.00
#
_symmetry.space_group_name_H-M   'P 1'
#
loop_
_entity.id
_entity.type
_entity.pdbx_description
1 polymer ?
#
loop_
_entity_poly.entity_id
_entity_poly.type
_entity_poly.pdbx_seq_one_letter_code
_entity_poly.pdbx_strand_id
1 'polypeptide(L)'
;WPRLALAAGGAFALALPWRIWFTTHDLEGELPAHPAGIVEDADRWWPALQSVLTAAFDSGLWTVVLPLALVAIALAFLAGARRLPVYAALLYGLVLAGFTWGIWSFTELELPIEQDEAINPVVRLSAALVIVSAALAPLLLESAWRGGKRSPPPEAD
;
A
#
# COMPACT_ATOMS: atom_id res chain seq x y z
N TRP A 1 -19.29 7.73 -10.02
CA TRP A 1 -18.48 7.41 -8.83
C TRP A 1 -18.71 8.34 -7.62
N PRO A 2 -19.94 8.81 -7.33
CA PRO A 2 -20.16 9.83 -6.28
C PRO A 2 -19.86 9.33 -4.86
N ARG A 3 -20.10 8.04 -4.59
CA ARG A 3 -19.81 7.43 -3.28
C ARG A 3 -18.31 7.36 -2.97
N LEU A 4 -17.47 7.16 -3.99
CA LEU A 4 -16.02 7.13 -3.83
C LEU A 4 -15.44 8.53 -3.65
N ALA A 5 -15.99 9.53 -4.35
CA ALA A 5 -15.67 10.93 -4.11
C ALA A 5 -16.06 11.35 -2.68
N LEU A 6 -17.22 10.91 -2.18
CA LEU A 6 -17.62 11.15 -0.78
C LEU A 6 -16.71 10.46 0.22
N ALA A 7 -16.32 9.21 -0.02
CA ALA A 7 -15.38 8.50 0.84
C ALA A 7 -13.99 9.18 0.87
N ALA A 8 -13.49 9.59 -0.31
CA ALA A 8 -12.24 10.33 -0.43
C ALA A 8 -12.33 11.70 0.26
N GLY A 9 -13.42 12.44 0.08
CA GLY A 9 -13.67 13.72 0.74
C GLY A 9 -13.78 13.58 2.26
N GLY A 10 -14.44 12.53 2.75
CA GLY A 10 -14.50 12.22 4.18
C GLY A 10 -13.14 11.88 4.77
N ALA A 11 -12.35 11.06 4.08
CA ALA A 11 -10.98 10.75 4.47
C ALA A 11 -10.10 12.01 4.51
N PHE A 12 -10.21 12.88 3.49
CA PHE A 12 -9.52 14.16 3.46
C PHE A 12 -9.94 15.09 4.61
N ALA A 13 -11.24 15.16 4.90
CA ALA A 13 -11.77 15.95 6.00
C ALA A 13 -11.23 15.48 7.38
N LEU A 14 -11.03 14.17 7.56
CA LEU A 14 -10.39 13.63 8.77
C LEU A 14 -8.91 13.99 8.89
N ALA A 15 -8.23 14.28 7.78
CA ALA A 15 -6.84 14.73 7.78
C ALA A 15 -6.71 16.24 8.07
N LEU A 16 -7.76 17.03 7.87
CA LEU A 16 -7.72 18.49 8.05
C LEU A 16 -7.35 18.95 9.48
N PRO A 17 -7.88 18.36 10.58
CA PRO A 17 -7.51 18.78 11.93
C PRO A 17 -6.00 18.70 12.17
N TRP A 18 -5.36 17.63 11.67
CA TRP A 18 -3.91 17.48 11.73
C TRP A 18 -3.20 18.49 10.85
N ARG A 19 -3.67 18.72 9.62
CA ARG A 19 -3.04 19.72 8.77
C ARG A 19 -3.07 21.12 9.40
N ILE A 20 -4.19 21.49 10.01
CA ILE A 20 -4.37 22.76 10.73
C ILE A 20 -3.43 22.81 11.95
N TRP A 21 -3.36 21.74 12.73
CA TRP A 21 -2.47 21.67 13.90
C TRP A 21 -0.99 21.83 13.51
N PHE A 22 -0.51 21.14 12.47
CA PHE A 22 0.86 21.30 11.96
C PHE A 22 1.16 22.75 11.55
N THR A 23 0.25 23.37 10.79
CA THR A 23 0.43 24.76 10.34
C THR A 23 0.40 25.79 11.47
N THR A 24 -0.25 25.47 12.59
CA THR A 24 -0.31 26.38 13.77
C THR A 24 0.88 26.23 14.70
N HIS A 25 1.69 25.17 14.53
CA HIS A 25 2.86 24.88 15.36
C HIS A 25 4.18 25.03 14.59
N ASP A 26 4.15 25.69 13.43
CA ASP A 26 5.31 25.90 12.54
C ASP A 26 6.09 24.60 12.25
N LEU A 27 5.36 23.48 12.21
CA LEU A 27 5.92 22.19 11.84
C LEU A 27 5.86 22.07 10.32
N GLU A 28 7.02 21.97 9.69
CA GLU A 28 7.13 21.63 8.28
C GLU A 28 6.44 20.27 8.06
N GLY A 29 5.43 20.27 7.18
CA GLY A 29 4.70 19.03 6.87
C GLY A 29 5.53 18.10 6.00
N GLU A 30 5.05 16.87 5.79
CA GLU A 30 5.68 15.81 4.96
C GLU A 30 5.77 16.13 3.44
N LEU A 31 5.56 17.39 3.05
CA LEU A 31 5.67 17.85 1.67
C LEU A 31 7.07 18.43 1.44
N PRO A 32 7.64 18.24 0.25
CA PRO A 32 8.94 18.81 -0.09
C PRO A 32 8.95 20.31 0.23
N ALA A 33 9.96 20.76 0.99
CA ALA A 33 10.05 22.14 1.48
C ALA A 33 9.97 23.17 0.33
N HIS A 34 10.38 22.80 -0.89
CA HIS A 34 10.32 23.64 -2.08
C HIS A 34 9.74 22.92 -3.32
N PRO A 35 8.87 23.58 -4.12
CA PRO A 35 8.28 23.00 -5.33
C PRO A 35 9.29 22.65 -6.43
N ALA A 36 10.49 23.24 -6.41
CA ALA A 36 11.60 22.90 -7.30
C ALA A 36 12.22 21.52 -6.98
N GLY A 37 12.14 21.07 -5.71
CA GLY A 37 12.66 19.78 -5.25
C GLY A 37 11.98 18.58 -5.92
N ILE A 38 10.75 18.73 -6.42
CA ILE A 38 10.03 17.64 -7.11
C ILE A 38 10.79 17.17 -8.38
N VAL A 39 11.46 18.08 -9.09
CA VAL A 39 12.22 17.77 -10.30
C VAL A 39 13.66 17.39 -9.96
N GLU A 40 14.25 18.03 -8.95
CA GLU A 40 15.63 17.79 -8.51
C GLU A 40 15.79 16.44 -7.79
N ASP A 41 14.79 16.01 -7.02
CA ASP A 41 14.76 14.72 -6.32
C ASP A 41 14.11 13.59 -7.15
N ALA A 42 13.81 13.83 -8.43
CA ALA A 42 13.18 12.81 -9.27
C ALA A 42 13.98 11.50 -9.24
N ASP A 43 15.31 11.54 -9.34
CA ASP A 43 16.17 10.35 -9.35
C ASP A 43 16.04 9.46 -8.09
N ARG A 44 15.46 9.96 -7.00
CA ARG A 44 15.28 9.25 -5.73
C ARG A 44 14.05 8.34 -5.69
N TRP A 45 13.15 8.42 -6.67
CA TRP A 45 11.92 7.62 -6.66
C TRP A 45 12.22 6.11 -6.64
N TRP A 46 13.25 5.68 -7.37
CA TRP A 46 13.63 4.27 -7.45
C TRP A 46 14.27 3.74 -6.16
N PRO A 47 15.28 4.41 -5.57
CA PRO A 47 15.79 4.05 -4.25
C PRO A 47 14.71 4.00 -3.16
N ALA A 48 13.77 4.95 -3.16
CA ALA A 48 12.65 4.97 -2.21
C ALA A 48 11.76 3.73 -2.39
N LEU A 49 11.37 3.42 -3.62
CA LEU A 49 10.57 2.23 -3.92
C LEU A 49 11.31 0.94 -3.53
N GLN A 50 12.60 0.85 -3.85
CA GLN A 50 13.43 -0.31 -3.51
C GLN A 50 13.51 -0.52 -1.99
N SER A 51 13.63 0.56 -1.21
CA SER A 51 13.63 0.51 0.26
C SER A 51 12.30 -0.05 0.80
N VAL A 52 11.16 0.47 0.30
CA VAL A 52 9.83 -0.04 0.67
C VAL A 52 9.69 -1.53 0.36
N LEU A 53 10.09 -1.94 -0.86
CA LEU A 53 9.98 -3.34 -1.28
C LEU A 53 10.88 -4.24 -0.44
N THR A 54 12.11 -3.82 -0.16
CA THR A 54 13.05 -4.60 0.66
C THR A 54 12.48 -4.82 2.05
N ALA A 55 11.94 -3.79 2.70
CA ALA A 55 11.33 -3.93 4.01
C ALA A 55 10.02 -4.75 3.99
N ALA A 56 9.16 -4.55 2.98
CA ALA A 56 7.89 -5.25 2.87
C ALA A 56 8.07 -6.76 2.60
N PHE A 57 9.12 -7.14 1.88
CA PHE A 57 9.45 -8.54 1.56
C PHE A 57 10.54 -9.13 2.44
N ASP A 58 10.93 -8.44 3.51
CA ASP A 58 11.93 -8.96 4.43
C ASP A 58 11.40 -10.21 5.17
N SER A 59 11.87 -11.37 4.73
CA SER A 59 11.46 -12.66 5.29
C SER A 59 11.95 -12.88 6.72
N GLY A 60 13.00 -12.16 7.14
CA GLY A 60 13.50 -12.18 8.52
C GLY A 60 12.56 -11.45 9.48
N LEU A 61 11.84 -10.43 8.99
CA LEU A 61 10.89 -9.65 9.79
C LEU A 61 9.45 -10.18 9.73
N TRP A 62 8.97 -10.59 8.55
CA TRP A 62 7.52 -10.72 8.31
C TRP A 62 7.02 -12.09 7.89
N THR A 63 7.87 -13.13 7.90
CA THR A 63 7.55 -14.46 7.33
C THR A 63 7.03 -14.36 5.87
N VAL A 64 6.45 -15.43 5.32
CA VAL A 64 5.99 -15.48 3.90
C VAL A 64 4.58 -14.90 3.68
N VAL A 65 4.04 -14.14 4.64
CA VAL A 65 2.63 -13.70 4.66
C VAL A 65 2.29 -12.75 3.50
N LEU A 66 3.10 -11.73 3.26
CA LEU A 66 2.86 -10.79 2.16
C LEU A 66 2.96 -11.48 0.78
N PRO A 67 4.02 -12.28 0.48
CA PRO A 67 4.06 -13.11 -0.72
C PRO A 67 2.82 -13.99 -0.89
N LEU A 68 2.34 -14.62 0.19
CA LEU A 68 1.17 -15.49 0.14
C LEU A 68 -0.11 -14.71 -0.22
N ALA A 69 -0.28 -13.50 0.30
CA ALA A 69 -1.42 -12.64 -0.06
C ALA A 69 -1.38 -12.25 -1.54
N LEU A 70 -0.21 -11.94 -2.10
CA LEU A 70 -0.07 -11.64 -3.53
C LEU A 70 -0.40 -12.86 -4.41
N VAL A 71 0.04 -14.05 -4.00
CA VAL A 71 -0.35 -15.31 -4.67
C VAL A 71 -1.87 -15.51 -4.60
N ALA A 72 -2.50 -15.26 -3.45
CA ALA A 72 -3.95 -15.36 -3.31
C ALA A 72 -4.70 -14.38 -4.21
N ILE A 73 -4.21 -13.15 -4.40
CA ILE A 73 -4.76 -12.18 -5.36
C ILE A 73 -4.68 -12.76 -6.79
N ALA A 74 -3.51 -13.28 -7.18
CA ALA A 74 -3.32 -13.86 -8.51
C ALA A 74 -4.27 -15.05 -8.76
N LEU A 75 -4.37 -15.97 -7.80
CA LEU A 75 -5.28 -17.12 -7.87
C LEU A 75 -6.75 -16.68 -7.95
N ALA A 76 -7.16 -15.65 -7.22
CA ALA A 76 -8.50 -15.11 -7.29
C ALA A 76 -8.81 -14.52 -8.67
N PHE A 77 -7.86 -13.82 -9.29
CA PHE A 77 -8.01 -13.34 -10.67
C PHE A 77 -8.11 -14.49 -11.68
N LEU A 78 -7.22 -15.49 -11.56
CA LEU A 78 -7.21 -16.69 -12.41
C LEU A 78 -8.54 -17.46 -12.32
N ALA A 79 -9.15 -17.50 -11.14
CA ALA A 79 -10.46 -18.11 -10.91
C ALA A 79 -11.66 -17.24 -11.35
N GLY A 80 -11.42 -16.08 -11.95
CA GLY A 80 -12.47 -15.19 -12.46
C GLY A 80 -13.14 -14.30 -11.42
N ALA A 81 -12.66 -14.27 -10.18
CA ALA A 81 -13.10 -13.29 -9.20
C ALA A 81 -12.61 -11.89 -9.61
N ARG A 82 -13.46 -10.86 -9.46
CA ARG A 82 -13.12 -9.48 -9.86
C ARG A 82 -13.09 -8.50 -8.70
N ARG A 83 -14.16 -8.42 -7.90
CA ARG A 83 -14.32 -7.32 -6.93
C ARG A 83 -13.27 -7.33 -5.82
N LEU A 84 -13.12 -8.46 -5.13
CA LEU A 84 -12.19 -8.59 -4.01
C LEU A 84 -10.71 -8.51 -4.44
N PRO A 85 -10.23 -9.23 -5.48
CA PRO A 85 -8.84 -9.12 -5.89
C PRO A 85 -8.49 -7.75 -6.47
N VAL A 86 -9.41 -7.07 -7.18
CA VAL A 86 -9.19 -5.67 -7.61
C VAL A 86 -9.07 -4.74 -6.41
N TYR A 87 -9.96 -4.85 -5.42
CA TYR A 87 -9.88 -4.06 -4.19
C TYR A 87 -8.54 -4.27 -3.48
N ALA A 88 -8.14 -5.53 -3.28
CA ALA A 88 -6.88 -5.87 -2.64
C ALA A 88 -5.69 -5.29 -3.44
N ALA A 89 -5.63 -5.52 -4.76
CA ALA A 89 -4.56 -5.02 -5.61
C ALA A 89 -4.44 -3.48 -5.56
N LEU A 90 -5.57 -2.77 -5.61
CA LEU A 90 -5.60 -1.31 -5.47
C LEU A 90 -5.12 -0.87 -4.09
N LEU A 91 -5.56 -1.55 -3.02
CA LEU A 91 -5.12 -1.26 -1.66
C LEU A 91 -3.61 -1.41 -1.53
N TYR A 92 -3.04 -2.55 -1.94
CA TYR A 92 -1.57 -2.76 -1.91
C TYR A 92 -0.84 -1.71 -2.73
N GLY A 93 -1.33 -1.42 -3.95
CA GLY A 93 -0.73 -0.40 -4.81
C GLY A 93 -0.73 0.98 -4.18
N LEU A 94 -1.86 1.42 -3.61
CA LEU A 94 -1.94 2.73 -2.93
C LEU A 94 -1.06 2.78 -1.68
N VAL A 95 -1.00 1.71 -0.90
CA VAL A 95 -0.19 1.66 0.33
C VAL A 95 1.30 1.71 -0.01
N LEU A 96 1.75 0.90 -0.98
CA LEU A 96 3.14 0.94 -1.45
C LEU A 96 3.51 2.30 -2.05
N ALA A 97 2.60 2.89 -2.84
CA ALA A 97 2.79 4.24 -3.37
C ALA A 97 2.86 5.28 -2.25
N GLY A 98 2.00 5.18 -1.23
CA GLY A 98 2.01 6.07 -0.07
C GLY A 98 3.31 5.96 0.73
N PHE A 99 3.81 4.76 0.97
CA PHE A 99 5.09 4.56 1.68
C PHE A 99 6.27 5.05 0.84
N THR A 100 6.25 4.80 -0.47
CA THR A 100 7.28 5.28 -1.39
C THR A 100 7.30 6.80 -1.43
N TRP A 101 6.12 7.42 -1.52
CA TRP A 101 5.95 8.87 -1.44
C TRP A 101 6.49 9.42 -0.12
N GLY A 102 6.14 8.78 1.00
CA GLY A 102 6.62 9.16 2.32
C GLY A 102 8.12 9.03 2.51
N ILE A 103 8.82 8.10 1.85
CA ILE A 103 10.29 8.10 1.89
C ILE A 103 10.86 9.15 0.94
N TRP A 104 10.27 9.26 -0.26
CA TRP A 104 10.74 10.14 -1.30
C TRP A 104 10.62 11.63 -0.91
N SER A 105 9.55 12.01 -0.21
CA SER A 105 9.30 13.41 0.18
C SER A 105 10.16 13.90 1.34
N PHE A 106 10.72 12.99 2.15
CA PHE A 106 11.63 13.36 3.24
C PHE A 106 13.05 13.44 2.73
N THR A 107 13.35 14.57 2.12
CA THR A 107 14.61 14.80 1.43
C THR A 107 15.77 15.12 2.37
N GLU A 108 15.49 15.78 3.49
CA GLU A 108 16.47 16.29 4.45
C GLU A 108 17.14 15.23 5.32
N LEU A 109 16.50 14.08 5.45
CA LEU A 109 16.77 13.21 6.58
C LEU A 109 17.90 12.21 6.30
N GLU A 110 18.50 12.24 5.09
CA GLU A 110 19.55 11.32 4.59
C GLU A 110 19.39 9.92 5.19
N LEU A 111 18.14 9.45 5.27
CA LEU A 111 17.82 8.29 6.09
C LEU A 111 18.64 7.15 5.55
N PRO A 112 19.56 6.59 6.36
CA PRO A 112 20.28 5.43 5.91
C PRO A 112 19.22 4.39 5.50
N ILE A 113 19.45 3.71 4.37
CA ILE A 113 18.65 2.55 3.94
C ILE A 113 18.93 1.37 4.90
N GLU A 114 19.06 1.66 6.18
CA GLU A 114 19.17 0.72 7.27
C GLU A 114 17.80 0.63 7.90
N GLN A 115 17.36 -0.60 8.12
CA GLN A 115 16.05 -0.93 8.69
C GLN A 115 16.04 -0.72 10.22
N ASP A 116 16.63 0.37 10.71
CA ASP A 116 16.50 0.72 12.11
C ASP A 116 15.09 1.28 12.34
N GLU A 117 14.26 0.50 13.03
CA GLU A 117 12.87 0.85 13.35
C GLU A 117 12.75 2.18 14.09
N ALA A 118 13.78 2.59 14.83
CA ALA A 118 13.81 3.86 15.55
C ALA A 118 13.91 5.07 14.61
N ILE A 119 14.47 4.88 13.41
CA ILE A 119 14.85 5.94 12.47
C ILE A 119 13.97 5.89 11.22
N ASN A 120 13.69 4.69 10.69
CA ASN A 120 12.88 4.50 9.50
C ASN A 120 11.49 3.89 9.83
N PRO A 121 10.39 4.66 9.70
CA PRO A 121 9.05 4.17 10.02
C PRO A 121 8.56 3.10 9.04
N VAL A 122 9.24 2.85 7.92
CA VAL A 122 8.82 1.84 6.92
C VAL A 122 8.63 0.45 7.50
N VAL A 123 9.44 0.06 8.49
CA VAL A 123 9.29 -1.26 9.13
C VAL A 123 7.95 -1.32 9.86
N ARG A 124 7.58 -0.29 10.62
CA ARG A 124 6.27 -0.21 11.29
C ARG A 124 5.10 -0.10 10.30
N LEU A 125 5.29 0.63 9.21
CA LEU A 125 4.29 0.78 8.15
C LEU A 125 4.07 -0.53 7.38
N SER A 126 5.13 -1.29 7.12
CA SER A 126 5.05 -2.62 6.49
C SER A 126 4.40 -3.67 7.40
N ALA A 127 4.51 -3.55 8.73
CA ALA A 127 3.75 -4.38 9.67
C ALA A 127 2.23 -4.31 9.44
N ALA A 128 1.70 -3.12 9.13
CA ALA A 128 0.29 -2.94 8.82
C ALA A 128 -0.12 -3.69 7.54
N LEU A 129 0.75 -3.71 6.51
CA LEU A 129 0.54 -4.51 5.29
C LEU A 129 0.48 -6.01 5.61
N VAL A 130 1.30 -6.50 6.53
CA VAL A 130 1.30 -7.91 6.95
C VAL A 130 0.01 -8.29 7.65
N ILE A 131 -0.51 -7.44 8.54
CA ILE A 131 -1.80 -7.67 9.21
C ILE A 131 -2.94 -7.70 8.19
N VAL A 132 -2.96 -6.73 7.26
CA VAL A 132 -3.93 -6.70 6.16
C VAL A 132 -3.82 -7.95 5.28
N SER A 133 -2.59 -8.39 5.00
CA SER A 133 -2.29 -9.62 4.24
C SER A 133 -2.87 -10.85 4.92
N ALA A 134 -2.62 -11.01 6.22
CA ALA A 134 -3.13 -12.12 7.00
C ALA A 134 -4.67 -12.15 7.03
N ALA A 135 -5.31 -10.98 7.12
CA ALA A 135 -6.77 -10.87 7.10
C ALA A 135 -7.38 -11.13 5.71
N LEU A 136 -6.77 -10.65 4.64
CA LEU A 136 -7.31 -10.75 3.28
C LEU A 136 -7.03 -12.09 2.61
N ALA A 137 -5.91 -12.75 2.92
CA ALA A 137 -5.51 -14.01 2.31
C ALA A 137 -6.62 -15.09 2.33
N PRO A 138 -7.29 -15.42 3.47
CA PRO A 138 -8.33 -16.44 3.47
C PRO A 138 -9.56 -16.03 2.62
N LEU A 139 -9.93 -14.75 2.62
CA LEU A 139 -11.06 -14.24 1.82
C LEU A 139 -10.77 -14.31 0.32
N LEU A 140 -9.53 -14.00 -0.09
CA LEU A 140 -9.09 -14.10 -1.48
C LEU A 140 -9.07 -15.56 -1.95
N LEU A 141 -8.55 -16.48 -1.14
CA LEU A 141 -8.56 -17.91 -1.44
C LEU A 141 -9.98 -18.47 -1.53
N GLU A 142 -10.88 -18.07 -0.62
CA GLU A 142 -12.30 -18.44 -0.69
C GLU A 142 -12.94 -17.90 -1.98
N SER A 143 -12.63 -16.67 -2.37
CA SER A 143 -13.14 -16.08 -3.61
C SER A 143 -12.65 -16.84 -4.85
N ALA A 144 -11.40 -17.30 -4.83
CA ALA A 144 -10.83 -18.13 -5.89
C ALA A 144 -11.55 -19.47 -5.98
N TRP A 145 -11.75 -20.13 -4.83
CA TRP A 145 -12.45 -21.41 -4.75
C TRP A 145 -13.89 -21.34 -5.26
N ARG A 146 -14.60 -20.24 -4.99
CA ARG A 146 -15.97 -20.02 -5.46
C ARG A 146 -16.06 -19.63 -6.94
N GLY A 147 -15.07 -18.90 -7.45
CA GLY A 147 -14.99 -18.51 -8.87
C GLY A 147 -14.94 -19.72 -9.80
N GLY A 148 -14.18 -20.76 -9.43
CA GLY A 148 -14.06 -22.00 -10.21
C GLY A 148 -15.33 -22.85 -10.31
N LYS A 149 -16.34 -22.64 -9.45
CA LYS A 149 -17.59 -23.43 -9.45
C LYS A 149 -18.65 -22.95 -10.44
N ARG A 150 -18.42 -21.88 -11.20
CA ARG A 150 -19.45 -21.18 -11.99
C ARG A 150 -19.61 -21.62 -13.46
N SER A 151 -19.19 -22.82 -13.87
CA SER A 151 -19.52 -23.31 -15.22
C SER A 151 -19.69 -24.83 -15.30
N PRO A 152 -20.92 -25.37 -15.23
CA PRO A 152 -21.27 -26.53 -16.04
C PRO A 152 -21.49 -26.07 -17.50
N PRO A 153 -21.02 -26.82 -18.50
CA PRO A 153 -21.31 -26.54 -19.91
C PRO A 153 -22.83 -26.61 -20.16
N PRO A 154 -23.37 -25.86 -21.12
CA PRO A 154 -24.76 -26.04 -21.55
C PRO A 154 -24.92 -27.49 -22.04
N GLU A 155 -25.85 -28.23 -21.43
CA GLU A 155 -26.34 -29.49 -22.01
C GLU A 155 -26.85 -29.17 -23.42
N ALA A 156 -26.25 -29.83 -24.40
CA ALA A 156 -26.67 -29.74 -25.79
C ALA A 156 -27.90 -30.64 -25.95
N ASP A 157 -29.07 -30.00 -26.03
CA ASP A 157 -30.30 -30.59 -26.57
C ASP A 157 -30.32 -30.49 -28.11
#